data_AF-A0A957V798-F1
#
_entry.id   AF-A0A957V798-F1
#
_cell.length_a   1.000
_cell.length_b   1.000
_cell.length_c   1.000
_cell.angle_alpha   90.00
_cell.angle_beta   90.00
_cell.angle_gamma   90.00
#
_symmetry.space_group_name_H-M   'P 1'
#
loop_
_entity.id
_entity.type
_entity.pdbx_description
1 polymer ?
#
loop_
_entity_poly.entity_id
_entity_poly.type
_entity_poly.pdbx_seq_one_letter_code
_entity_poly.pdbx_strand_id
1 'polypeptide(L)'
;MKKQLNLSIPAELARSEAIQGAQPDRFAPLRAVAQKLSRRGVAAAKAELANQALVTLAELLYELDEDGRPANVDPDGRILVPLPWGRLG
;
A
#
# COMPACT_ATOMS: atom_id res chain seq x y z
N MET A 1 24.37 -53.50 -1.72
CA MET A 1 25.41 -52.44 -1.72
C MET A 1 24.82 -51.19 -2.36
N LYS A 2 24.62 -50.09 -1.60
CA LYS A 2 24.14 -48.80 -2.14
C LYS A 2 25.36 -47.92 -2.45
N LYS A 3 25.53 -47.53 -3.71
CA LYS A 3 26.62 -46.67 -4.18
C LYS A 3 26.23 -45.21 -3.90
N GLN A 4 26.87 -44.57 -2.92
CA GLN A 4 26.71 -43.13 -2.70
C GLN A 4 27.49 -42.37 -3.78
N LEU A 5 26.80 -41.59 -4.60
CA LEU A 5 27.44 -40.62 -5.51
C LEU A 5 27.71 -39.33 -4.71
N ASN A 6 28.98 -39.07 -4.43
CA ASN A 6 29.42 -37.77 -3.91
C ASN A 6 29.48 -36.78 -5.08
N LEU A 7 28.42 -35.99 -5.26
CA LEU A 7 28.40 -34.87 -6.21
C LEU A 7 29.09 -33.67 -5.57
N SER A 8 30.39 -33.47 -5.83
CA SER A 8 31.04 -32.20 -5.48
C SER A 8 30.68 -31.13 -6.52
N ILE A 9 30.09 -30.03 -6.08
CA ILE A 9 29.80 -28.89 -6.96
C ILE A 9 31.13 -28.32 -7.49
N PRO A 10 31.27 -28.09 -8.80
CA PRO A 10 32.48 -27.52 -9.39
C PRO A 10 32.83 -26.17 -8.73
N ALA A 11 34.12 -25.91 -8.49
CA ALA A 11 34.59 -24.72 -7.78
C ALA A 11 34.14 -23.39 -8.44
N GLU A 12 33.97 -23.37 -9.76
CA GLU A 12 33.46 -22.21 -10.50
C GLU A 12 31.97 -21.94 -10.25
N LEU A 13 31.17 -22.99 -10.05
CA LEU A 13 29.76 -22.89 -9.66
C LEU A 13 29.64 -22.39 -8.22
N ALA A 14 30.45 -22.94 -7.30
CA ALA A 14 30.50 -22.47 -5.92
C ALA A 14 30.94 -20.99 -5.82
N ARG A 15 31.89 -20.56 -6.65
CA ARG A 15 32.31 -19.15 -6.74
C ARG A 15 31.20 -18.26 -7.31
N SER A 16 30.50 -18.70 -8.35
CA SER A 16 29.40 -17.95 -8.97
C SER A 16 28.21 -17.79 -8.03
N GLU A 17 27.86 -18.85 -7.29
CA GLU A 17 26.82 -18.81 -6.26
C GLU A 17 27.21 -17.89 -5.10
N ALA A 18 28.48 -17.91 -4.66
CA ALA A 18 28.98 -17.00 -3.64
C ALA A 18 28.92 -15.53 -4.09
N ILE A 19 29.18 -15.25 -5.36
CA ILE A 19 29.08 -13.90 -5.94
C ILE A 19 27.62 -13.47 -6.10
N GLN A 20 26.71 -14.37 -6.49
CA GLN A 20 25.27 -14.08 -6.56
C GLN A 20 24.64 -13.83 -5.17
N GLY A 21 25.08 -14.57 -4.14
CA GLY A 21 24.64 -14.39 -2.76
C GLY A 21 25.23 -13.16 -2.09
N ALA A 22 26.42 -12.72 -2.53
CA ALA A 22 27.02 -11.48 -2.07
C ALA A 22 26.26 -10.28 -2.65
N GLN A 23 25.28 -9.76 -1.91
CA GLN A 23 24.79 -8.40 -2.14
C GLN A 23 25.84 -7.42 -1.59
N PRO A 24 26.64 -6.74 -2.43
CA PRO A 24 27.69 -5.86 -1.94
C PRO A 24 27.07 -4.68 -1.18
N ASP A 25 27.51 -4.50 0.06
CA ASP A 25 27.00 -3.51 1.02
C ASP A 25 27.33 -2.06 0.62
N ARG A 26 28.09 -1.85 -0.46
CA ARG A 26 28.58 -0.53 -0.93
C ARG A 26 27.47 0.50 -1.20
N PHE A 27 26.24 0.04 -1.39
CA PHE A 27 25.08 0.90 -1.68
C PHE A 27 23.99 0.85 -0.60
N ALA A 28 24.22 0.18 0.54
CA ALA A 28 23.21 0.03 1.57
C ALA A 28 22.62 1.37 2.07
N PRO A 29 23.40 2.45 2.27
CA PRO A 29 22.85 3.76 2.66
C PRO A 29 21.92 4.35 1.59
N LEU A 30 22.33 4.34 0.31
CA LEU A 30 21.49 4.83 -0.79
C LEU A 30 20.21 4.00 -0.95
N ARG A 31 20.31 2.68 -0.80
CA ARG A 31 19.16 1.76 -0.86
C ARG A 31 18.16 2.05 0.25
N ALA A 32 18.63 2.26 1.48
CA ALA A 32 17.76 2.60 2.61
C ALA A 32 17.06 3.95 2.41
N VAL A 33 17.77 4.95 1.88
CA VAL A 33 17.17 6.27 1.54
C VAL A 33 16.13 6.12 0.43
N ALA A 34 16.44 5.40 -0.65
CA ALA A 34 15.51 5.15 -1.74
C ALA A 34 14.25 4.38 -1.27
N GLN A 35 14.42 3.38 -0.41
CA GLN A 35 13.30 2.64 0.20
C GLN A 35 12.46 3.54 1.11
N LYS A 36 13.08 4.39 1.95
CA LYS A 36 12.35 5.37 2.78
C LYS A 36 11.58 6.36 1.91
N LEU A 37 12.19 6.87 0.84
CA LEU A 37 11.56 7.78 -0.10
C LEU A 37 10.36 7.12 -0.80
N SER A 38 10.52 5.87 -1.25
CA SER A 38 9.44 5.07 -1.83
C SER A 38 8.29 4.86 -0.84
N ARG A 39 8.58 4.45 0.40
CA ARG A 39 7.54 4.27 1.44
C ARG A 39 6.82 5.58 1.77
N ARG A 40 7.54 6.70 1.80
CA ARG A 40 6.94 8.03 1.98
C ARG A 40 6.01 8.38 0.81
N GLY A 41 6.43 8.11 -0.42
CA GLY A 41 5.60 8.32 -1.62
C GLY A 41 4.32 7.48 -1.59
N VAL A 42 4.42 6.20 -1.22
CA VAL A 42 3.25 5.32 -1.06
C VAL A 42 2.31 5.82 0.05
N ALA A 43 2.86 6.26 1.18
CA ALA A 43 2.05 6.82 2.26
C ALA A 43 1.34 8.11 1.84
N ALA A 44 2.04 9.01 1.13
CA ALA A 44 1.46 10.25 0.62
C ALA A 44 0.32 9.98 -0.37
N ALA A 45 0.53 9.07 -1.34
CA ALA A 45 -0.51 8.69 -2.31
C ALA A 45 -1.75 8.09 -1.63
N LYS A 46 -1.56 7.25 -0.59
CA LYS A 46 -2.67 6.71 0.19
C LYS A 46 -3.43 7.80 0.95
N ALA A 47 -2.73 8.76 1.54
CA ALA A 47 -3.34 9.88 2.24
C ALA A 47 -4.11 10.78 1.28
N GLU A 48 -3.58 11.05 0.09
CA GLU A 48 -4.25 11.81 -0.95
C GLU A 48 -5.54 11.13 -1.42
N LEU A 49 -5.49 9.82 -1.68
CA LEU A 49 -6.67 9.04 -2.03
C LEU A 49 -7.74 9.09 -0.92
N ALA A 50 -7.33 8.93 0.34
CA ALA A 50 -8.24 8.99 1.48
C ALA A 50 -8.88 10.39 1.61
N ASN A 51 -8.09 11.45 1.45
CA ASN A 51 -8.61 12.82 1.47
C ASN A 51 -9.61 13.07 0.35
N GLN A 52 -9.31 12.62 -0.87
CA GLN A 52 -10.22 12.78 -2.00
C GLN A 52 -11.55 12.05 -1.74
N ALA A 53 -11.50 10.82 -1.23
CA ALA A 53 -12.71 10.07 -0.87
C ALA A 53 -13.54 10.78 0.22
N LEU A 54 -12.89 11.38 1.22
CA LEU A 54 -13.58 12.14 2.28
C LEU A 54 -14.24 13.42 1.73
N VAL A 55 -13.58 14.12 0.80
CA VAL A 55 -14.16 15.30 0.13
C VAL A 55 -15.38 14.90 -0.68
N THR A 56 -15.27 13.87 -1.53
CA THR A 56 -16.40 13.38 -2.33
C THR A 56 -17.56 12.92 -1.46
N LEU A 57 -17.28 12.29 -0.31
CA LEU A 57 -18.33 11.96 0.65
C LEU A 57 -19.00 13.21 1.21
N ALA A 58 -18.25 14.23 1.60
CA ALA A 58 -18.81 15.47 2.12
C ALA A 58 -19.68 16.18 1.07
N GLU A 59 -19.25 16.21 -0.18
CA GLU A 59 -20.03 16.75 -1.30
C GLU A 59 -21.36 16.01 -1.46
N LEU A 60 -21.33 14.67 -1.44
CA LEU A 60 -22.55 13.85 -1.49
C LEU A 60 -23.48 14.13 -0.30
N LEU A 61 -22.95 14.19 0.92
CA LEU A 61 -23.77 14.38 2.12
C LEU A 61 -24.48 15.73 2.12
N TYR A 62 -23.77 16.79 1.71
CA TYR A 62 -24.25 18.17 1.80
C TYR A 62 -24.74 18.76 0.47
N GLU A 63 -24.95 17.94 -0.55
CA GLU A 63 -25.67 18.32 -1.76
C GLU A 63 -27.06 18.85 -1.38
N LEU A 64 -27.41 20.04 -1.86
CA LEU A 64 -28.67 20.70 -1.53
C LEU A 64 -29.76 20.29 -2.51
N ASP A 65 -30.92 19.92 -1.98
CA ASP A 65 -32.14 19.68 -2.75
C ASP A 65 -32.85 21.01 -3.10
N GLU A 66 -33.97 20.95 -3.85
CA GLU A 66 -34.77 22.11 -4.27
C GLU A 66 -35.22 22.98 -3.08
N ASP A 67 -35.40 22.38 -1.90
CA ASP A 67 -35.78 23.05 -0.66
C ASP A 67 -34.59 23.69 0.10
N GLY A 68 -33.38 23.66 -0.49
CA GLY A 68 -32.16 24.23 0.09
C GLY A 68 -31.62 23.48 1.31
N ARG A 69 -32.04 22.22 1.50
CA ARG A 69 -31.59 21.34 2.60
C ARG A 69 -30.68 20.24 2.07
N PRO A 70 -29.74 19.73 2.89
CA PRO A 70 -28.93 18.57 2.51
C PRO A 70 -29.81 17.37 2.17
N ALA A 71 -29.65 16.81 0.96
CA ALA A 71 -30.47 15.70 0.47
C ALA A 71 -30.22 14.39 1.24
N ASN A 72 -29.02 14.22 1.79
CA ASN A 72 -28.55 12.96 2.36
C ASN A 72 -28.34 13.01 3.89
N VAL A 73 -28.84 14.07 4.55
CA VAL A 73 -28.76 14.25 6.00
C VAL A 73 -30.13 14.61 6.56
N ASP A 74 -30.62 13.82 7.51
CA ASP A 74 -31.86 14.06 8.25
C ASP A 74 -31.72 15.31 9.15
N PRO A 75 -32.79 16.04 9.52
CA PRO A 75 -32.67 17.23 10.37
C PRO A 75 -32.05 16.99 11.75
N ASP A 76 -32.02 15.74 12.22
CA ASP A 76 -31.33 15.36 13.47
C ASP A 76 -29.86 14.93 13.27
N GLY A 77 -29.34 15.07 12.05
CA GLY A 77 -27.94 14.83 11.69
C GLY A 77 -27.62 13.40 11.26
N ARG A 78 -28.63 12.52 11.13
CA ARG A 78 -28.39 11.16 10.61
C ARG A 78 -28.08 11.18 9.12
N ILE A 79 -27.10 10.38 8.72
CA ILE A 79 -26.76 10.15 7.31
C ILE A 79 -27.72 9.11 6.72
N LEU A 80 -28.33 9.46 5.60
CA LEU A 80 -29.39 8.66 4.95
C LEU A 80 -28.87 7.70 3.87
N VAL A 81 -27.60 7.84 3.47
CA VAL A 81 -26.93 6.98 2.49
C VAL A 81 -26.04 5.92 3.17
N PRO A 82 -25.83 4.75 2.55
CA PRO A 82 -24.88 3.76 3.06
C PRO A 82 -23.46 4.32 3.12
N LEU A 83 -22.79 4.08 4.25
CA LEU A 83 -21.38 4.41 4.43
C LEU A 83 -20.56 3.12 4.53
N PRO A 84 -19.30 3.12 4.07
CA PRO A 84 -18.45 1.92 4.09
C PRO A 84 -18.05 1.46 5.50
N TRP A 85 -18.32 2.27 6.53
CA TRP A 85 -18.16 1.93 7.94
C TRP A 85 -19.51 1.81 8.68
N GLY A 86 -20.62 1.89 7.95
CA GLY A 86 -21.96 1.75 8.49
C GLY A 86 -22.38 0.28 8.61
N ARG A 87 -23.51 0.04 9.28
CA ARG A 87 -24.08 -1.32 9.44
C ARG A 87 -24.41 -2.02 8.11
N LEU A 88 -24.61 -1.24 7.05
CA LEU A 88 -24.97 -1.70 5.70
C LEU A 88 -23.78 -1.66 4.73
N GLY A 89 -22.58 -1.34 5.22
CA GLY A 89 -21.35 -1.19 4.44
C GLY A 89 -20.49 -2.45 4.39
#